data_AF-A0A3M1VVE2-F1
#
_entry.id   AF-A0A3M1VVE2-F1
#
_cell.length_a   1.000
_cell.length_b   1.000
_cell.length_c   1.000
_cell.angle_alpha   90.00
_cell.angle_beta   90.00
_cell.angle_gamma   90.00
#
_symmetry.space_group_name_H-M   'P 1'
#
loop_
_entity.id
_entity.type
_entity.pdbx_description
1 polymer ?
#
loop_
_entity_poly.entity_id
_entity_poly.type
_entity_poly.pdbx_seq_one_letter_code
_entity_poly.pdbx_strand_id
1 'polypeptide(L)'
;MGGGSLRSRPKDLREWAARWLFSPLDGARFGDFARVLLQNRLRVHPLYLPRLALTVLSSMWTSARARREERVWAGRLARVRVERPLFVLGHYRSGTTLLQGLLAADPRFAYPSYFEASFPWTFLTAPRSTWERFRRLTPPRRPHDDVEVRLDAPCEDEIALASMTFLSPHLCWHFPAREKVYRRYVTFERALPEERRRWQEAARLFAAKLTARHGRPLVFKSPCHTARIPLILEAFPDARFVHVHRHPFDVLRSTLHMERMVPPLMRYQRPREDEAALEDRVLWRYREIYGAYLRHRASIPAGRLCEITYRELVSDPLGALERIYRELELPGFGPARNPVARFLERARNYRPTAHAELRPEFRRRAARELAFAFETFGYRP
;
A
#
# COMPACT_ATOMS: atom_id res chain seq x y z
N MET A 1 -27.09 6.66 6.99
CA MET A 1 -26.54 6.67 8.38
C MET A 1 -25.05 6.41 8.31
N GLY A 2 -24.23 7.19 9.03
CA GLY A 2 -22.84 6.82 9.36
C GLY A 2 -21.71 7.33 8.47
N GLY A 3 -21.79 8.55 7.92
CA GLY A 3 -20.60 9.25 7.43
C GLY A 3 -19.70 9.60 8.62
N GLY A 4 -18.72 8.76 8.94
CA GLY A 4 -17.77 8.97 10.02
C GLY A 4 -16.95 10.23 9.80
N SER A 5 -17.48 11.37 10.27
CA SER A 5 -16.70 12.59 10.37
C SER A 5 -15.71 12.44 11.52
N LEU A 6 -14.64 13.22 11.49
CA LEU A 6 -13.69 13.40 12.60
C LEU A 6 -14.34 13.65 13.98
N ARG A 7 -15.65 13.93 14.06
CA ARG A 7 -16.44 14.13 15.28
C ARG A 7 -16.97 12.85 15.92
N SER A 8 -16.92 11.68 15.26
CA SER A 8 -17.35 10.45 15.93
C SER A 8 -16.38 10.09 17.05
N ARG A 9 -16.90 9.99 18.29
CA ARG A 9 -16.15 9.44 19.42
C ARG A 9 -15.71 8.01 19.07
N PRO A 10 -14.49 7.58 19.43
CA PRO A 10 -14.06 6.20 19.26
C PRO A 10 -15.08 5.26 19.91
N LYS A 11 -15.40 4.15 19.24
CA LYS A 11 -16.39 3.20 19.73
C LYS A 11 -15.86 2.38 20.91
N ASP A 12 -14.54 2.16 20.95
CA ASP A 12 -13.87 1.42 22.01
C ASP A 12 -12.43 1.93 22.24
N LEU A 13 -11.76 1.34 23.25
CA LEU A 13 -10.38 1.67 23.62
C LEU A 13 -9.37 1.34 22.51
N ARG A 14 -9.61 0.31 21.69
CA ARG A 14 -8.70 -0.07 20.60
C ARG A 14 -8.75 0.95 19.47
N GLU A 15 -9.95 1.41 19.11
CA GLU A 15 -10.13 2.50 18.14
C GLU A 15 -9.52 3.80 18.66
N TRP A 16 -9.71 4.10 19.94
CA TRP A 16 -9.07 5.26 20.57
C TRP A 16 -7.54 5.15 20.48
N ALA A 17 -6.95 4.01 20.88
CA ALA A 17 -5.52 3.80 20.88
C ALA A 17 -4.92 3.86 19.47
N ALA A 18 -5.52 3.21 18.48
CA ALA A 18 -5.08 3.30 17.10
C ALA A 18 -5.15 4.74 16.55
N ARG A 19 -6.14 5.52 16.97
CA ARG A 19 -6.33 6.89 16.50
C ARG A 19 -5.37 7.89 17.13
N TRP A 20 -4.87 7.65 18.34
CA TRP A 20 -4.10 8.65 19.09
C TRP A 20 -2.70 8.22 19.52
N LEU A 21 -2.38 6.93 19.53
CA LEU A 21 -1.12 6.41 20.07
C LEU A 21 -0.21 5.83 18.99
N PHE A 22 -0.74 4.99 18.10
CA PHE A 22 0.08 4.24 17.15
C PHE A 22 0.24 4.94 15.81
N SER A 23 1.33 4.64 15.12
CA SER A 23 1.67 5.17 13.81
C SER A 23 2.20 4.06 12.90
N PRO A 24 1.83 4.03 11.61
CA PRO A 24 2.49 3.16 10.63
C PRO A 24 4.01 3.40 10.51
N LEU A 25 4.53 4.50 11.03
CA LEU A 25 5.96 4.80 11.09
C LEU A 25 6.67 4.23 12.33
N ASP A 26 5.97 3.51 13.21
CA ASP A 26 6.55 2.98 14.46
C ASP A 26 7.70 1.99 14.23
N GLY A 27 7.79 1.38 13.05
CA GLY A 27 8.91 0.54 12.63
C GLY A 27 10.04 1.25 11.91
N ALA A 28 10.07 2.59 11.88
CA ALA A 28 11.18 3.35 11.33
C ALA A 28 12.40 3.38 12.27
N ARG A 29 13.60 3.60 11.73
CA ARG A 29 14.80 3.89 12.55
C ARG A 29 14.76 5.33 13.06
N PHE A 30 15.31 5.56 14.25
CA PHE A 30 15.32 6.86 14.91
C PHE A 30 15.92 7.97 14.05
N GLY A 31 17.09 7.72 13.42
CA GLY A 31 17.72 8.71 12.57
C GLY A 31 16.89 9.10 11.34
N ASP A 32 16.18 8.13 10.75
CA ASP A 32 15.31 8.39 9.61
C ASP A 32 14.02 9.13 10.04
N PHE A 33 13.45 8.78 11.18
CA PHE A 33 12.30 9.47 11.76
C PHE A 33 12.63 10.90 12.21
N ALA A 34 13.77 11.11 12.87
CA ALA A 34 14.24 12.45 13.24
C ALA A 34 14.43 13.33 11.99
N ARG A 35 15.00 12.78 10.92
CA ARG A 35 15.16 13.49 9.64
C ARG A 35 13.82 13.91 9.06
N VAL A 36 12.80 13.05 9.05
CA VAL A 36 11.48 13.44 8.52
C VAL A 36 10.81 14.51 9.40
N LEU A 37 10.97 14.44 10.73
CA LEU A 37 10.44 15.46 11.63
C LEU A 37 11.07 16.83 11.34
N LEU A 38 12.40 16.88 11.18
CA LEU A 38 13.13 18.09 10.80
C LEU A 38 12.70 18.60 9.42
N GLN A 39 12.55 17.71 8.44
CA GLN A 39 12.05 18.06 7.11
C GLN A 39 10.68 18.77 7.21
N ASN A 40 9.81 18.30 8.11
CA ASN A 40 8.51 18.91 8.40
C ASN A 40 8.55 20.04 9.43
N ARG A 41 9.74 20.60 9.71
CA ARG A 41 9.96 21.74 10.62
C ARG A 41 9.44 21.49 12.04
N LEU A 42 9.49 20.24 12.50
CA LEU A 42 8.98 19.81 13.80
C LEU A 42 7.52 20.20 14.05
N ARG A 43 6.74 20.45 12.99
CA ARG A 43 5.33 20.83 13.10
C ARG A 43 4.51 19.62 13.48
N VAL A 44 4.27 19.45 14.79
CA VAL A 44 3.39 18.44 15.37
C VAL A 44 2.32 19.15 16.19
N HIS A 45 1.06 18.82 15.95
CA HIS A 45 -0.05 19.39 16.70
C HIS A 45 -0.07 18.75 18.12
N PRO A 46 -0.30 19.51 19.21
CA PRO A 46 -0.21 19.02 20.60
C PRO A 46 -0.99 17.73 20.88
N LEU A 47 -2.17 17.61 20.27
CA LEU A 47 -3.02 16.41 20.31
C LEU A 47 -2.32 15.09 19.91
N TYR A 48 -1.24 15.14 19.12
CA TYR A 48 -0.49 13.96 18.68
C TYR A 48 0.88 13.81 19.37
N LEU A 49 1.17 14.58 20.43
CA LEU A 49 2.39 14.41 21.22
C LEU A 49 2.50 13.00 21.84
N PRO A 50 1.42 12.34 22.32
CA PRO A 50 1.51 10.96 22.77
C PRO A 50 1.97 9.99 21.67
N ARG A 51 1.40 10.10 20.45
CA ARG A 51 1.86 9.34 19.27
C ARG A 51 3.33 9.64 18.98
N LEU A 52 3.71 10.92 18.96
CA LEU A 52 5.10 11.31 18.69
C LEU A 52 6.07 10.64 19.68
N ALA A 53 5.76 10.71 20.98
CA ALA A 53 6.60 10.10 22.02
C ALA A 53 6.73 8.59 21.82
N LEU A 54 5.62 7.89 21.55
CA LEU A 54 5.63 6.45 21.28
C LEU A 54 6.44 6.09 20.03
N THR A 55 6.26 6.82 18.92
CA THR A 55 7.03 6.59 17.69
C THR A 55 8.52 6.89 17.91
N VAL A 56 8.89 7.90 18.71
CA VAL A 56 10.29 8.15 19.07
C VAL A 56 10.87 6.95 19.84
N LEU A 57 10.20 6.49 20.89
CA LEU A 57 10.64 5.34 21.68
C LEU A 57 10.75 4.07 20.84
N SER A 58 9.74 3.78 20.00
CA SER A 58 9.74 2.62 19.12
C SER A 58 10.87 2.70 18.07
N SER A 59 11.18 3.90 17.57
CA SER A 59 12.23 4.09 16.59
C SER A 59 13.64 3.93 17.17
N MET A 60 13.85 4.29 18.45
CA MET A 60 15.10 4.03 19.17
C MET A 60 15.30 2.52 19.35
N TRP A 61 14.26 1.82 19.80
CA TRP A 61 14.27 0.35 19.91
C TRP A 61 14.53 -0.32 18.55
N THR A 62 13.86 0.15 17.50
CA THR A 62 14.03 -0.34 16.13
C THR A 62 15.47 -0.14 15.66
N SER A 63 16.09 1.01 15.95
CA SER A 63 17.49 1.27 15.57
C SER A 63 18.46 0.28 16.22
N ALA A 64 18.28 0.00 17.51
CA ALA A 64 19.13 -0.97 18.21
C ALA A 64 18.97 -2.38 17.63
N ARG A 65 17.73 -2.80 17.32
CA ARG A 65 17.43 -4.11 16.73
C ARG A 65 17.84 -4.23 15.27
N ALA A 66 17.70 -3.17 14.49
CA ALA A 66 18.11 -3.11 13.08
C ALA A 66 19.62 -3.38 12.95
N ARG A 67 20.45 -2.76 13.80
CA ARG A 67 21.90 -3.03 13.83
C ARG A 67 22.23 -4.48 14.17
N ARG A 68 21.42 -5.14 15.00
CA ARG A 68 21.59 -6.57 15.28
C ARG A 68 21.23 -7.41 14.06
N GLU A 69 20.08 -7.12 13.45
CA GLU A 69 19.64 -7.84 12.26
C GLU A 69 20.62 -7.70 11.10
N GLU A 70 21.08 -6.49 10.82
CA GLU A 70 22.08 -6.19 9.79
C GLU A 70 23.37 -6.99 10.03
N ARG A 71 23.91 -6.99 11.25
CA ARG A 71 25.11 -7.79 11.58
C ARG A 71 24.90 -9.29 11.38
N VAL A 72 23.73 -9.82 11.72
CA VAL A 72 23.46 -11.26 11.62
C VAL A 72 23.16 -11.69 10.18
N TRP A 73 22.50 -10.84 9.39
CA TRP A 73 21.93 -11.20 8.10
C TRP A 73 22.65 -10.58 6.89
N ALA A 74 23.54 -9.59 7.05
CA ALA A 74 24.18 -8.89 5.93
C ALA A 74 24.81 -9.86 4.92
N GLY A 75 25.62 -10.82 5.39
CA GLY A 75 26.27 -11.80 4.52
C GLY A 75 25.29 -12.72 3.77
N ARG A 76 24.18 -13.10 4.41
CA ARG A 76 23.14 -13.92 3.76
C ARG A 76 22.33 -13.09 2.75
N LEU A 77 21.90 -11.89 3.13
CA LEU A 77 21.11 -11.00 2.28
C LEU A 77 21.89 -10.56 1.03
N ALA A 78 23.20 -10.35 1.13
CA ALA A 78 24.05 -10.03 -0.02
C ALA A 78 24.07 -11.12 -1.11
N ARG A 79 23.70 -12.37 -0.78
CA ARG A 79 23.67 -13.51 -1.70
C ARG A 79 22.26 -13.86 -2.16
N VAL A 80 21.23 -13.28 -1.55
CA VAL A 80 19.84 -13.58 -1.90
C VAL A 80 19.51 -12.98 -3.24
N ARG A 81 19.04 -13.82 -4.15
CA ARG A 81 18.48 -13.41 -5.44
C ARG A 81 16.96 -13.41 -5.34
N VAL A 82 16.36 -12.27 -5.65
CA VAL A 82 14.91 -12.14 -5.77
C VAL A 82 14.57 -12.43 -7.21
N GLU A 83 13.96 -13.58 -7.47
CA GLU A 83 13.61 -14.00 -8.82
C GLU A 83 12.15 -13.71 -9.11
N ARG A 84 11.91 -13.08 -10.26
CA ARG A 84 10.61 -12.95 -10.93
C ARG A 84 9.47 -12.45 -10.01
N PRO A 85 9.66 -11.37 -9.23
CA PRO A 85 8.61 -10.86 -8.35
C PRO A 85 7.38 -10.43 -9.16
N LEU A 86 6.19 -10.75 -8.65
CA LEU A 86 4.91 -10.35 -9.22
C LEU A 86 4.41 -9.08 -8.52
N PHE A 87 4.11 -8.04 -9.29
CA PHE A 87 3.57 -6.78 -8.80
C PHE A 87 2.10 -6.64 -9.20
N VAL A 88 1.24 -6.50 -8.20
CA VAL A 88 -0.17 -6.13 -8.39
C VAL A 88 -0.27 -4.62 -8.56
N LEU A 89 -0.71 -4.20 -9.74
CA LEU A 89 -0.96 -2.82 -10.15
C LEU A 89 -2.46 -2.50 -10.11
N GLY A 90 -2.75 -1.21 -9.99
CA GLY A 90 -4.10 -0.64 -9.99
C GLY A 90 -4.17 0.55 -9.06
N HIS A 91 -5.11 1.45 -9.30
CA HIS A 91 -5.33 2.58 -8.40
C HIS A 91 -5.81 2.11 -7.02
N TYR A 92 -5.69 2.96 -6.00
CA TYR A 92 -6.39 2.75 -4.73
C TYR A 92 -7.86 2.44 -5.01
N ARG A 93 -8.42 1.42 -4.36
CA ARG A 93 -9.85 1.05 -4.44
C ARG A 93 -10.31 0.42 -5.77
N SER A 94 -9.37 -0.01 -6.61
CA SER A 94 -9.64 -0.76 -7.86
C SER A 94 -9.89 -2.26 -7.67
N GLY A 95 -9.67 -2.81 -6.46
CA GLY A 95 -9.73 -4.25 -6.20
C GLY A 95 -8.37 -4.93 -5.99
N THR A 96 -7.28 -4.17 -5.98
CA THR A 96 -5.91 -4.67 -5.74
C THR A 96 -5.76 -5.49 -4.45
N THR A 97 -6.48 -5.14 -3.38
CA THR A 97 -6.47 -5.93 -2.13
C THR A 97 -7.13 -7.30 -2.30
N LEU A 98 -8.24 -7.39 -3.05
CA LEU A 98 -8.88 -8.67 -3.35
C LEU A 98 -7.95 -9.53 -4.20
N LEU A 99 -7.36 -8.95 -5.25
CA LEU A 99 -6.41 -9.64 -6.13
C LEU A 99 -5.17 -10.13 -5.38
N GLN A 100 -4.59 -9.30 -4.51
CA GLN A 100 -3.48 -9.72 -3.65
C GLN A 100 -3.89 -10.88 -2.74
N GLY A 101 -5.07 -10.82 -2.13
CA GLY A 101 -5.58 -11.89 -1.26
C GLY A 101 -5.77 -13.22 -2.02
N LEU A 102 -6.25 -13.15 -3.26
CA LEU A 102 -6.41 -14.31 -4.13
C LEU A 102 -5.06 -14.93 -4.52
N LEU A 103 -4.08 -14.11 -4.93
CA LEU A 103 -2.73 -14.57 -5.26
C LEU A 103 -2.02 -15.14 -4.01
N ALA A 104 -2.21 -14.49 -2.86
CA ALA A 104 -1.67 -14.92 -1.57
C ALA A 104 -2.25 -16.26 -1.07
N ALA A 105 -3.40 -16.69 -1.59
CA ALA A 105 -3.97 -17.98 -1.25
C ALA A 105 -3.16 -19.15 -1.85
N ASP A 106 -2.41 -18.93 -2.93
CA ASP A 106 -1.48 -19.95 -3.46
C ASP A 106 -0.27 -20.08 -2.52
N PRO A 107 -0.04 -21.27 -1.91
CA PRO A 107 1.06 -21.48 -0.98
C PRO A 107 2.45 -21.36 -1.61
N ARG A 108 2.57 -21.35 -2.95
CA ARG A 108 3.84 -21.14 -3.64
C ARG A 108 4.31 -19.70 -3.58
N PHE A 109 3.40 -18.74 -3.39
CA PHE A 109 3.77 -17.33 -3.25
C PHE A 109 4.01 -16.97 -1.79
N ALA A 110 4.98 -16.07 -1.59
CA ALA A 110 5.11 -15.28 -0.39
C ALA A 110 4.74 -13.83 -0.70
N TYR A 111 4.43 -13.07 0.35
CA TYR A 111 3.99 -11.69 0.26
C TYR A 111 4.40 -10.97 1.55
N PRO A 112 4.54 -9.64 1.53
CA PRO A 112 4.70 -8.88 2.76
C PRO A 112 3.49 -9.08 3.65
N SER A 113 3.69 -9.66 4.83
CA SER A 113 2.65 -9.66 5.86
C SER A 113 2.54 -8.28 6.52
N TYR A 114 1.42 -8.01 7.20
CA TYR A 114 1.26 -6.76 7.96
C TYR A 114 2.40 -6.56 8.96
N PHE A 115 2.81 -7.63 9.65
CA PHE A 115 3.95 -7.59 10.57
C PHE A 115 5.25 -7.17 9.87
N GLU A 116 5.59 -7.79 8.75
CA GLU A 116 6.83 -7.53 8.02
C GLU A 116 6.85 -6.13 7.41
N ALA A 117 5.70 -5.69 6.90
CA ALA A 117 5.53 -4.35 6.35
C ALA A 117 5.64 -3.25 7.42
N SER A 118 5.10 -3.50 8.62
CA SER A 118 5.18 -2.55 9.74
C SER A 118 6.57 -2.48 10.38
N PHE A 119 7.36 -3.56 10.36
CA PHE A 119 8.67 -3.62 11.00
C PHE A 119 9.78 -4.09 10.05
N PRO A 120 9.97 -3.37 8.93
CA PRO A 120 10.82 -3.81 7.84
C PRO A 120 12.30 -3.84 8.18
N TRP A 121 12.72 -3.29 9.32
CA TRP A 121 14.11 -3.31 9.81
C TRP A 121 14.42 -4.41 10.82
N THR A 122 13.42 -5.14 11.32
CA THR A 122 13.63 -6.04 12.47
C THR A 122 12.93 -7.40 12.36
N PHE A 123 12.08 -7.62 11.36
CA PHE A 123 11.24 -8.82 11.29
C PHE A 123 11.99 -10.16 11.15
N LEU A 124 13.27 -10.19 10.77
CA LEU A 124 14.06 -11.42 10.69
C LEU A 124 14.61 -11.86 12.06
N THR A 125 14.66 -10.95 13.04
CA THR A 125 15.24 -11.22 14.36
C THR A 125 14.35 -10.86 15.54
N ALA A 126 13.31 -10.04 15.34
CA ALA A 126 12.35 -9.70 16.37
C ALA A 126 11.37 -10.85 16.57
N PRO A 127 11.18 -11.34 17.81
CA PRO A 127 10.23 -12.40 18.07
C PRO A 127 8.81 -11.92 17.79
N ARG A 128 8.02 -12.75 17.09
CA ARG A 128 6.63 -12.45 16.73
C ARG A 128 5.76 -12.09 17.94
N SER A 129 6.04 -12.71 19.09
CA SER A 129 5.34 -12.50 20.36
C SER A 129 5.44 -11.06 20.90
N THR A 130 6.50 -10.31 20.55
CA THR A 130 6.59 -8.88 20.89
C THR A 130 5.44 -8.10 20.25
N TRP A 131 5.02 -8.49 19.04
CA TRP A 131 4.06 -7.75 18.22
C TRP A 131 2.62 -8.21 18.41
N GLU A 132 2.43 -9.45 18.81
CA GLU A 132 1.11 -9.95 19.20
C GLU A 132 0.53 -9.17 20.38
N ARG A 133 1.37 -8.63 21.27
CA ARG A 133 0.95 -7.74 22.36
C ARG A 133 0.45 -6.40 21.84
N PHE A 134 1.16 -5.79 20.89
CA PHE A 134 0.73 -4.54 20.24
C PHE A 134 -0.58 -4.71 19.46
N ARG A 135 -0.77 -5.85 18.77
CA ARG A 135 -2.01 -6.17 18.05
C ARG A 135 -3.26 -6.14 18.95
N ARG A 136 -3.13 -6.50 20.24
CA ARG A 136 -4.27 -6.48 21.19
C ARG A 136 -4.83 -5.06 21.40
N LEU A 137 -4.07 -4.03 21.05
CA LEU A 137 -4.42 -2.62 21.19
C LEU A 137 -4.87 -1.97 19.87
N THR A 138 -4.90 -2.72 18.75
CA THR A 138 -5.35 -2.23 17.45
C THR A 138 -6.73 -2.82 17.08
N PRO A 139 -7.60 -2.08 16.37
CA PRO A 139 -8.87 -2.60 15.88
C PRO A 139 -8.70 -3.86 15.01
N PRO A 140 -9.63 -4.83 15.10
CA PRO A 140 -9.52 -6.09 14.34
C PRO A 140 -9.79 -5.92 12.85
N ARG A 141 -10.39 -4.80 12.41
CA ARG A 141 -10.74 -4.51 11.02
C ARG A 141 -10.40 -3.07 10.68
N ARG A 142 -10.02 -2.81 9.43
CA ARG A 142 -9.63 -1.47 8.97
C ARG A 142 -10.86 -0.57 8.77
N PRO A 143 -10.89 0.64 9.32
CA PRO A 143 -12.07 1.50 9.23
C PRO A 143 -12.50 1.93 7.81
N HIS A 144 -11.58 1.92 6.85
CA HIS A 144 -11.82 2.46 5.50
C HIS A 144 -12.28 1.41 4.47
N ASP A 145 -12.14 0.12 4.77
CA ASP A 145 -12.50 -0.95 3.84
C ASP A 145 -12.95 -2.27 4.49
N ASP A 146 -13.04 -2.29 5.81
CA ASP A 146 -13.50 -3.41 6.62
C ASP A 146 -12.74 -4.72 6.36
N VAL A 147 -11.47 -4.64 5.95
CA VAL A 147 -10.61 -5.81 5.85
C VAL A 147 -10.04 -6.17 7.22
N GLU A 148 -10.00 -7.46 7.53
CA GLU A 148 -9.43 -7.97 8.79
C GLU A 148 -7.93 -7.63 8.91
N VAL A 149 -7.54 -7.09 10.05
CA VAL A 149 -6.15 -6.79 10.40
C VAL A 149 -5.55 -7.98 11.15
N ARG A 150 -4.91 -8.88 10.39
CA ARG A 150 -4.09 -9.96 10.96
C ARG A 150 -2.62 -9.68 10.70
N LEU A 151 -1.76 -10.07 11.64
CA LEU A 151 -0.31 -9.86 11.50
C LEU A 151 0.29 -10.62 10.30
N ASP A 152 -0.32 -11.74 9.93
CA ASP A 152 0.05 -12.60 8.81
C ASP A 152 -0.74 -12.32 7.52
N ALA A 153 -1.68 -11.36 7.54
CA ALA A 153 -2.42 -10.98 6.35
C ALA A 153 -1.53 -10.26 5.34
N PRO A 154 -1.77 -10.43 4.02
CA PRO A 154 -1.10 -9.66 2.98
C PRO A 154 -1.24 -8.16 3.20
N CYS A 155 -0.15 -7.44 3.01
CA CYS A 155 -0.05 -6.01 3.26
C CYS A 155 0.60 -5.27 2.09
N GLU A 156 0.45 -3.95 2.08
CA GLU A 156 1.15 -3.08 1.14
C GLU A 156 2.61 -2.94 1.54
N ASP A 157 3.51 -3.21 0.60
CA ASP A 157 4.94 -3.00 0.78
C ASP A 157 5.32 -1.51 0.85
N GLU A 158 4.48 -0.61 0.33
CA GLU A 158 4.67 0.84 0.48
C GLU A 158 4.67 1.27 1.97
N ILE A 159 4.05 0.50 2.87
CA ILE A 159 4.14 0.74 4.32
C ILE A 159 5.57 0.51 4.82
N ALA A 160 6.23 -0.55 4.35
CA ALA A 160 7.65 -0.79 4.63
C ALA A 160 8.51 0.31 4.00
N LEU A 161 8.33 0.58 2.71
CA LEU A 161 9.15 1.55 1.98
C LEU A 161 9.02 2.96 2.55
N ALA A 162 7.83 3.35 3.01
CA ALA A 162 7.60 4.62 3.68
C ALA A 162 8.42 4.76 4.97
N SER A 163 8.49 3.72 5.80
CA SER A 163 9.25 3.74 7.06
C SER A 163 10.77 3.50 6.87
N MET A 164 11.17 2.84 5.79
CA MET A 164 12.58 2.65 5.43
C MET A 164 13.21 3.89 4.81
N THR A 165 12.47 4.63 3.99
CA THR A 165 13.03 5.68 3.14
C THR A 165 12.48 7.06 3.41
N PHE A 166 11.22 7.17 3.86
CA PHE A 166 10.44 8.40 3.90
C PHE A 166 10.21 9.05 2.52
N LEU A 167 10.43 8.29 1.44
CA LEU A 167 10.23 8.67 0.04
C LEU A 167 8.92 8.05 -0.47
N SER A 168 7.80 8.42 0.15
CA SER A 168 6.51 7.82 -0.14
C SER A 168 5.36 8.83 -0.08
N PRO A 169 4.34 8.73 -0.95
CA PRO A 169 3.14 9.55 -0.85
C PRO A 169 2.30 9.23 0.40
N HIS A 170 2.52 8.11 1.10
CA HIS A 170 1.86 7.86 2.39
C HIS A 170 2.23 8.92 3.45
N LEU A 171 3.35 9.62 3.27
CA LEU A 171 3.77 10.71 4.15
C LEU A 171 2.86 11.92 4.05
N CYS A 172 2.07 12.06 2.97
CA CYS A 172 1.00 13.05 2.86
C CYS A 172 -0.03 12.91 4.00
N TRP A 173 -0.36 11.68 4.38
CA TRP A 173 -1.30 11.43 5.47
C TRP A 173 -0.69 11.73 6.84
N HIS A 174 0.63 11.61 6.98
CA HIS A 174 1.34 11.85 8.24
C HIS A 174 1.61 13.34 8.46
N PHE A 175 2.03 14.03 7.39
CA PHE A 175 2.48 15.42 7.37
C PHE A 175 1.82 16.23 6.24
N PRO A 176 0.48 16.43 6.28
CA PRO A 176 -0.28 17.11 5.23
C PRO A 176 0.19 18.55 4.95
N ALA A 177 0.78 19.26 5.93
CA ALA A 177 1.28 20.63 5.71
C ALA A 177 2.39 20.71 4.64
N ARG A 178 3.04 19.58 4.31
CA ARG A 178 4.03 19.48 3.24
C ARG A 178 3.67 18.47 2.17
N GLU A 179 2.37 18.26 1.93
CA GLU A 179 1.86 17.30 0.96
C GLU A 179 2.57 17.38 -0.40
N LYS A 180 2.75 18.60 -0.93
CA LYS A 180 3.40 18.85 -2.23
C LYS A 180 4.81 18.24 -2.33
N VAL A 181 5.54 18.14 -1.21
CA VAL A 181 6.87 17.51 -1.18
C VAL A 181 6.75 16.02 -1.46
N TYR A 182 5.81 15.33 -0.82
CA TYR A 182 5.66 13.89 -0.91
C TYR A 182 4.91 13.42 -2.16
N ARG A 183 4.11 14.31 -2.77
CA ARG A 183 3.45 14.07 -4.07
C ARG A 183 4.43 13.65 -5.17
N ARG A 184 5.68 14.15 -5.14
CA ARG A 184 6.72 13.75 -6.12
C ARG A 184 7.04 12.25 -6.11
N TYR A 185 6.83 11.60 -4.97
CA TYR A 185 7.10 10.17 -4.80
C TYR A 185 5.94 9.29 -5.28
N VAL A 186 4.85 9.86 -5.81
CA VAL A 186 3.85 9.05 -6.52
C VAL A 186 4.50 8.40 -7.74
N THR A 187 5.10 9.19 -8.63
CA THR A 187 5.70 8.72 -9.89
C THR A 187 7.23 8.57 -9.82
N PHE A 188 7.91 9.26 -8.90
CA PHE A 188 9.37 9.41 -8.87
C PHE A 188 10.00 10.13 -10.08
N GLU A 189 9.20 10.63 -11.03
CA GLU A 189 9.71 11.37 -12.20
C GLU A 189 10.40 12.68 -11.83
N ARG A 190 9.99 13.29 -10.70
CA ARG A 190 10.60 14.52 -10.14
C ARG A 190 11.45 14.26 -8.89
N ALA A 191 11.77 13.00 -8.60
CA ALA A 191 12.66 12.65 -7.50
C ALA A 191 14.12 12.82 -7.93
N LEU A 192 14.99 13.20 -6.98
CA LEU A 192 16.43 13.31 -7.22
C LEU A 192 17.03 11.92 -7.51
N PRO A 193 18.15 11.83 -8.26
CA PRO A 193 18.84 10.57 -8.51
C PRO A 193 19.17 9.79 -7.22
N GLU A 194 19.59 10.48 -6.16
CA GLU A 194 19.87 9.89 -4.85
C GLU A 194 18.61 9.33 -4.19
N GLU A 195 17.48 10.01 -4.33
CA GLU A 195 16.18 9.57 -3.80
C GLU A 195 15.73 8.28 -4.53
N ARG A 196 15.89 8.22 -5.86
CA ARG A 196 15.61 7.03 -6.66
C ARG A 196 16.48 5.85 -6.23
N ARG A 197 17.81 6.05 -6.13
CA ARG A 197 18.75 5.01 -5.67
C ARG A 197 18.37 4.48 -4.29
N ARG A 198 18.13 5.37 -3.33
CA ARG A 198 17.75 5.00 -1.96
C ARG A 198 16.44 4.22 -1.91
N TRP A 199 15.44 4.58 -2.72
CA TRP A 199 14.19 3.83 -2.80
C TRP A 199 14.43 2.42 -3.38
N GLN A 200 15.21 2.30 -4.45
CA GLN A 200 15.52 1.01 -5.07
C GLN A 200 16.34 0.10 -4.15
N GLU A 201 17.33 0.63 -3.44
CA GLU A 201 18.09 -0.09 -2.42
C GLU A 201 17.18 -0.64 -1.31
N ALA A 202 16.27 0.19 -0.80
CA ALA A 202 15.31 -0.25 0.22
C ALA A 202 14.34 -1.32 -0.32
N ALA A 203 13.85 -1.17 -1.56
CA ALA A 203 13.00 -2.17 -2.19
C ALA A 203 13.72 -3.52 -2.38
N ARG A 204 14.95 -3.50 -2.90
CA ARG A 204 15.78 -4.71 -3.05
C ARG A 204 16.09 -5.36 -1.70
N LEU A 205 16.44 -4.56 -0.69
CA LEU A 205 16.69 -5.05 0.67
C LEU A 205 15.43 -5.71 1.26
N PHE A 206 14.27 -5.04 1.16
CA PHE A 206 13.02 -5.57 1.70
C PHE A 206 12.63 -6.90 1.01
N ALA A 207 12.74 -6.95 -0.32
CA ALA A 207 12.51 -8.16 -1.09
C ALA A 207 13.51 -9.29 -0.77
N ALA A 208 14.79 -8.97 -0.61
CA ALA A 208 15.81 -9.94 -0.21
C ALA A 208 15.51 -10.51 1.19
N LYS A 209 15.06 -9.68 2.13
CA LYS A 209 14.67 -10.16 3.46
C LYS A 209 13.45 -11.09 3.42
N LEU A 210 12.42 -10.74 2.66
CA LEU A 210 11.25 -11.61 2.48
C LEU A 210 11.65 -12.94 1.83
N THR A 211 12.50 -12.90 0.80
CA THR A 211 13.01 -14.10 0.13
C THR A 211 13.85 -14.95 1.07
N ALA A 212 14.74 -14.35 1.87
CA ALA A 212 15.57 -15.05 2.85
C ALA A 212 14.72 -15.79 3.91
N ARG A 213 13.58 -15.22 4.27
CA ARG A 213 12.65 -15.79 5.26
C ARG A 213 11.75 -16.88 4.68
N HIS A 214 11.21 -16.64 3.49
CA HIS A 214 10.13 -17.46 2.95
C HIS A 214 10.57 -18.44 1.86
N GLY A 215 11.69 -18.17 1.17
CA GLY A 215 12.22 -19.03 0.10
C GLY A 215 11.28 -19.23 -1.10
N ARG A 216 10.33 -18.31 -1.29
CA ARG A 216 9.23 -18.42 -2.26
C ARG A 216 9.13 -17.17 -3.13
N PRO A 217 8.68 -17.28 -4.40
CA PRO A 217 8.40 -16.13 -5.25
C PRO A 217 7.51 -15.09 -4.55
N LEU A 218 7.80 -13.81 -4.77
CA LEU A 218 7.14 -12.72 -4.04
C LEU A 218 5.99 -12.11 -4.84
N VAL A 219 4.89 -11.82 -4.15
CA VAL A 219 3.79 -10.97 -4.65
C VAL A 219 3.78 -9.67 -3.86
N PHE A 220 4.08 -8.57 -4.55
CA PHE A 220 4.00 -7.22 -4.03
C PHE A 220 2.73 -6.53 -4.49
N LYS A 221 2.21 -5.61 -3.69
CA LYS A 221 1.04 -4.81 -4.04
C LYS A 221 1.11 -3.49 -3.32
N SER A 222 1.19 -2.41 -4.09
CA SER A 222 0.99 -1.06 -3.61
C SER A 222 0.44 -0.23 -4.76
N PRO A 223 -0.64 0.57 -4.58
CA PRO A 223 -1.22 1.31 -5.70
C PRO A 223 -0.25 2.24 -6.44
N CYS A 224 0.78 2.74 -5.73
CA CYS A 224 1.83 3.57 -6.32
C CYS A 224 2.73 2.82 -7.31
N HIS A 225 2.80 1.48 -7.26
CA HIS A 225 3.55 0.69 -8.26
C HIS A 225 3.07 0.93 -9.68
N THR A 226 1.77 1.16 -9.83
CA THR A 226 1.12 1.49 -11.11
C THR A 226 1.76 2.72 -11.79
N ALA A 227 2.32 3.63 -10.98
CA ALA A 227 2.97 4.84 -11.44
C ALA A 227 4.51 4.75 -11.48
N ARG A 228 5.10 3.62 -11.08
CA ARG A 228 6.54 3.45 -10.86
C ARG A 228 7.14 2.29 -11.66
N ILE A 229 6.48 1.86 -12.75
CA ILE A 229 6.91 0.73 -13.58
C ILE A 229 8.41 0.81 -13.96
N PRO A 230 8.93 1.93 -14.49
CA PRO A 230 10.35 2.00 -14.85
C PRO A 230 11.28 1.82 -13.65
N LEU A 231 10.97 2.48 -12.52
CA LEU A 231 11.74 2.37 -11.28
C LEU A 231 11.76 0.94 -10.74
N ILE A 232 10.65 0.21 -10.89
CA ILE A 232 10.52 -1.20 -10.51
C ILE A 232 11.32 -2.10 -11.45
N LEU A 233 11.24 -1.90 -12.77
CA LEU A 233 12.02 -2.68 -13.75
C LEU A 233 13.54 -2.46 -13.58
N GLU A 234 13.97 -1.24 -13.24
CA GLU A 234 15.36 -0.95 -12.86
C GLU A 234 15.79 -1.69 -11.57
N ALA A 235 14.85 -1.93 -10.64
CA ALA A 235 15.11 -2.65 -9.40
C ALA A 235 15.05 -4.17 -9.55
N PHE A 236 14.11 -4.65 -10.38
CA PHE A 236 13.74 -6.04 -10.60
C PHE A 236 13.50 -6.27 -12.10
N PRO A 237 14.56 -6.49 -12.91
CA PRO A 237 14.46 -6.56 -14.36
C PRO A 237 13.59 -7.71 -14.91
N ASP A 238 13.29 -8.70 -14.09
CA ASP A 238 12.45 -9.87 -14.40
C ASP A 238 11.06 -9.81 -13.76
N ALA A 239 10.66 -8.64 -13.24
CA ALA A 239 9.35 -8.41 -12.64
C ALA A 239 8.21 -8.69 -13.63
N ARG A 240 7.13 -9.24 -13.09
CA ARG A 240 5.84 -9.44 -13.76
C ARG A 240 4.78 -8.55 -13.14
N PHE A 241 3.76 -8.22 -13.90
CA PHE A 241 2.74 -7.27 -13.49
C PHE A 241 1.35 -7.83 -13.78
N VAL A 242 0.47 -7.70 -12.79
CA VAL A 242 -0.97 -7.88 -13.01
C VAL A 242 -1.67 -6.59 -12.66
N HIS A 243 -2.36 -6.00 -13.62
CA HIS A 243 -3.07 -4.75 -13.46
C HIS A 243 -4.58 -5.01 -13.34
N VAL A 244 -5.19 -4.53 -12.24
CA VAL A 244 -6.64 -4.50 -12.10
C VAL A 244 -7.17 -3.07 -12.19
N HIS A 245 -8.09 -2.83 -13.11
CA HIS A 245 -8.75 -1.54 -13.28
C HIS A 245 -10.25 -1.62 -12.99
N ARG A 246 -10.81 -0.52 -12.49
CA ARG A 246 -12.21 -0.41 -12.08
C ARG A 246 -12.79 0.91 -12.61
N HIS A 247 -14.11 0.95 -12.77
CA HIS A 247 -14.84 2.15 -13.18
C HIS A 247 -14.36 3.41 -12.43
N PRO A 248 -13.94 4.48 -13.12
CA PRO A 248 -13.32 5.64 -12.49
C PRO A 248 -14.16 6.26 -11.37
N PHE A 249 -15.48 6.41 -11.54
CA PHE A 249 -16.32 6.95 -10.46
C PHE A 249 -16.38 6.07 -9.20
N ASP A 250 -16.37 4.74 -9.35
CA ASP A 250 -16.35 3.85 -8.19
C ASP A 250 -15.04 4.02 -7.41
N VAL A 251 -13.94 4.15 -8.14
CA VAL A 251 -12.62 4.42 -7.59
C VAL A 251 -12.65 5.76 -6.84
N LEU A 252 -13.05 6.86 -7.49
CA LEU A 252 -13.09 8.18 -6.88
C LEU A 252 -13.95 8.20 -5.61
N ARG A 253 -15.16 7.64 -5.68
CA ARG A 253 -16.09 7.56 -4.56
C ARG A 253 -15.48 6.82 -3.36
N SER A 254 -14.86 5.67 -3.60
CA SER A 254 -14.21 4.90 -2.54
C SER A 254 -12.92 5.57 -2.04
N THR A 255 -12.17 6.26 -2.91
CA THR A 255 -10.96 6.99 -2.52
C THR A 255 -11.30 8.19 -1.64
N LEU A 256 -12.36 8.96 -1.94
CA LEU A 256 -12.85 10.03 -1.07
C LEU A 256 -13.19 9.51 0.33
N HIS A 257 -13.88 8.37 0.42
CA HIS A 257 -14.14 7.74 1.71
C HIS A 257 -12.85 7.35 2.45
N MET A 258 -11.91 6.69 1.75
CA MET A 258 -10.62 6.31 2.32
C MET A 258 -9.84 7.52 2.85
N GLU A 259 -9.76 8.61 2.07
CA GLU A 259 -9.06 9.84 2.47
C GLU A 259 -9.70 10.55 3.66
N ARG A 260 -10.99 10.32 3.95
CA ARG A 260 -11.62 10.81 5.18
C ARG A 260 -11.28 9.94 6.39
N MET A 261 -11.13 8.63 6.19
CA MET A 261 -10.96 7.63 7.26
C MET A 261 -9.51 7.36 7.64
N VAL A 262 -8.57 7.43 6.69
CA VAL A 262 -7.17 7.01 6.87
C VAL A 262 -6.31 8.05 7.60
N PRO A 263 -6.26 9.34 7.18
CA PRO A 263 -5.39 10.33 7.82
C PRO A 263 -5.56 10.49 9.34
N PRO A 264 -6.78 10.46 9.92
CA PRO A 264 -6.94 10.53 11.37
C PRO A 264 -6.19 9.45 12.16
N LEU A 265 -5.90 8.31 11.54
CA LEU A 265 -5.21 7.17 12.16
C LEU A 265 -3.68 7.29 12.17
N MET A 266 -3.11 8.29 11.48
CA MET A 266 -1.65 8.36 11.26
C MET A 266 -1.04 9.75 11.28
N ARG A 267 -1.84 10.81 11.17
CA ARG A 267 -1.34 12.18 11.09
C ARG A 267 -0.70 12.68 12.38
N TYR A 268 0.36 13.48 12.24
CA TYR A 268 0.95 14.29 13.32
C TYR A 268 0.49 15.75 13.25
N GLN A 269 -0.26 16.11 12.21
CA GLN A 269 -0.71 17.47 11.93
C GLN A 269 -2.22 17.47 11.76
N ARG A 270 -2.86 18.61 12.07
CA ARG A 270 -4.29 18.81 11.84
C ARG A 270 -4.45 19.77 10.65
N PRO A 271 -4.71 19.26 9.43
CA PRO A 271 -4.97 20.13 8.30
C PRO A 271 -6.30 20.86 8.48
N ARG A 272 -6.38 22.08 7.97
CA ARG A 272 -7.64 22.78 7.70
C ARG A 272 -7.92 22.57 6.21
N GLU A 273 -8.71 21.55 5.89
CA GLU A 273 -9.08 21.23 4.51
C GLU A 273 -10.60 21.20 4.41
N ASP A 274 -11.10 21.78 3.32
CA ASP A 274 -12.48 21.64 2.89
C ASP A 274 -12.64 20.45 1.94
N GLU A 275 -13.88 20.19 1.56
CA GLU A 275 -14.23 19.08 0.67
C GLU A 275 -13.66 19.25 -0.75
N ALA A 276 -13.51 20.50 -1.23
CA ALA A 276 -13.00 20.79 -2.57
C ALA A 276 -11.51 20.43 -2.69
N ALA A 277 -10.70 20.78 -1.68
CA ALA A 277 -9.29 20.41 -1.62
C ALA A 277 -9.08 18.88 -1.60
N LEU A 278 -9.99 18.15 -0.94
CA LEU A 278 -9.97 16.70 -0.93
C LEU A 278 -10.27 16.13 -2.33
N GLU A 279 -11.32 16.62 -2.99
CA GLU A 279 -11.68 16.25 -4.36
C GLU A 279 -10.55 16.52 -5.36
N ASP A 280 -9.93 17.70 -5.27
CA ASP A 280 -8.76 18.07 -6.09
C ASP A 280 -7.61 17.08 -5.93
N ARG A 281 -7.29 16.72 -4.69
CA ARG A 281 -6.22 15.76 -4.39
C ARG A 281 -6.53 14.38 -4.95
N VAL A 282 -7.78 13.92 -4.83
CA VAL A 282 -8.19 12.60 -5.34
C VAL A 282 -8.14 12.56 -6.87
N LEU A 283 -8.63 13.61 -7.56
CA LEU A 283 -8.52 13.72 -9.02
C LEU A 283 -7.07 13.81 -9.48
N TRP A 284 -6.27 14.65 -8.82
CA TRP A 284 -4.84 14.77 -9.11
C TRP A 284 -4.15 13.41 -9.00
N ARG A 285 -4.35 12.68 -7.89
CA ARG A 285 -3.70 11.37 -7.70
C ARG A 285 -4.11 10.36 -8.77
N TYR A 286 -5.39 10.32 -9.14
CA TYR A 286 -5.87 9.43 -10.19
C TYR A 286 -5.16 9.73 -11.52
N ARG A 287 -5.09 11.01 -11.90
CA ARG A 287 -4.41 11.46 -13.12
C ARG A 287 -2.93 11.12 -13.12
N GLU A 288 -2.21 11.36 -12.03
CA GLU A 288 -0.79 11.05 -11.97
C GLU A 288 -0.52 9.55 -12.06
N ILE A 289 -1.30 8.73 -11.34
CA ILE A 289 -1.10 7.28 -11.33
C ILE A 289 -1.34 6.68 -12.71
N TYR A 290 -2.50 6.96 -13.31
CA TYR A 290 -2.81 6.37 -14.62
C TYR A 290 -2.11 7.08 -15.76
N GLY A 291 -1.83 8.37 -15.65
CA GLY A 291 -0.99 9.07 -16.63
C GLY A 291 0.40 8.44 -16.71
N ALA A 292 1.04 8.15 -15.57
CA ALA A 292 2.31 7.44 -15.54
C ALA A 292 2.18 5.99 -16.04
N TYR A 293 1.12 5.28 -15.64
CA TYR A 293 0.86 3.92 -16.14
C TYR A 293 0.79 3.86 -17.66
N LEU A 294 0.00 4.74 -18.28
CA LEU A 294 -0.20 4.74 -19.72
C LEU A 294 1.07 5.12 -20.49
N ARG A 295 1.87 6.05 -19.95
CA ARG A 295 3.20 6.38 -20.52
C ARG A 295 4.16 5.21 -20.48
N HIS A 296 4.15 4.44 -19.39
CA HIS A 296 5.22 3.48 -19.10
C HIS A 296 4.83 2.02 -19.28
N ARG A 297 3.55 1.64 -19.43
CA ARG A 297 3.15 0.23 -19.56
C ARG A 297 3.79 -0.48 -20.75
N ALA A 298 4.11 0.25 -21.82
CA ALA A 298 4.80 -0.28 -23.00
C ALA A 298 6.28 -0.63 -22.74
N SER A 299 6.89 -0.18 -21.64
CA SER A 299 8.24 -0.60 -21.25
C SER A 299 8.26 -1.97 -20.57
N ILE A 300 7.09 -2.52 -20.21
CA ILE A 300 6.98 -3.88 -19.69
C ILE A 300 7.18 -4.86 -20.86
N PRO A 301 8.14 -5.80 -20.78
CA PRO A 301 8.32 -6.81 -21.82
C PRO A 301 7.05 -7.63 -22.09
N ALA A 302 6.86 -8.06 -23.33
CA ALA A 302 5.76 -8.93 -23.72
C ALA A 302 5.71 -10.20 -22.83
N GLY A 303 4.51 -10.65 -22.49
CA GLY A 303 4.30 -11.79 -21.56
C GLY A 303 4.54 -11.46 -20.08
N ARG A 304 4.79 -10.20 -19.71
CA ARG A 304 4.99 -9.78 -18.30
C ARG A 304 3.94 -8.82 -17.78
N LEU A 305 2.88 -8.55 -18.53
CA LEU A 305 1.73 -7.76 -18.10
C LEU A 305 0.44 -8.51 -18.43
N CYS A 306 -0.42 -8.69 -17.44
CA CYS A 306 -1.81 -9.13 -17.61
C CYS A 306 -2.74 -8.04 -17.07
N GLU A 307 -3.66 -7.53 -17.89
CA GLU A 307 -4.64 -6.52 -17.49
C GLU A 307 -6.03 -7.15 -17.35
N ILE A 308 -6.68 -6.97 -16.19
CA ILE A 308 -8.03 -7.48 -15.92
C ILE A 308 -8.93 -6.38 -15.36
N THR A 309 -10.23 -6.51 -15.57
CA THR A 309 -11.22 -5.63 -14.96
C THR A 309 -11.56 -6.11 -13.55
N TYR A 310 -11.98 -5.17 -12.69
CA TYR A 310 -12.58 -5.50 -11.41
C TYR A 310 -13.86 -6.35 -11.56
N ARG A 311 -14.58 -6.17 -12.68
CA ARG A 311 -15.77 -6.97 -12.98
C ARG A 311 -15.40 -8.44 -13.14
N GLU A 312 -14.44 -8.76 -14.01
CA GLU A 312 -13.93 -10.13 -14.19
C GLU A 312 -13.48 -10.73 -12.86
N LEU A 313 -12.71 -9.96 -12.06
CA LEU A 313 -12.20 -10.42 -10.77
C LEU A 313 -13.28 -10.80 -9.76
N VAL A 314 -14.46 -10.18 -9.83
CA VAL A 314 -15.56 -10.43 -8.89
C VAL A 314 -16.56 -11.44 -9.45
N SER A 315 -16.84 -11.41 -10.76
CA SER A 315 -17.83 -12.31 -11.39
C SER A 315 -17.29 -13.72 -11.58
N ASP A 316 -16.02 -13.86 -11.96
CA ASP A 316 -15.35 -15.15 -12.11
C ASP A 316 -13.88 -15.05 -11.64
N PRO A 317 -13.65 -15.06 -10.32
CA PRO A 317 -12.30 -14.92 -9.77
C PRO A 317 -11.37 -16.08 -10.16
N LEU A 318 -11.91 -17.29 -10.35
CA LEU A 318 -11.10 -18.47 -10.71
C LEU A 318 -10.64 -18.38 -12.17
N GLY A 319 -11.56 -18.08 -13.11
CA GLY A 319 -11.20 -17.87 -14.51
C GLY A 319 -10.24 -16.69 -14.71
N ALA A 320 -10.45 -15.60 -13.96
CA ALA A 320 -9.53 -14.45 -13.97
C ALA A 320 -8.11 -14.85 -13.52
N LEU A 321 -7.96 -15.65 -12.46
CA LEU A 321 -6.65 -16.15 -12.04
C LEU A 321 -6.05 -17.15 -13.02
N GLU A 322 -6.83 -18.08 -13.58
CA GLU A 322 -6.34 -19.00 -14.62
C GLU A 322 -5.72 -18.25 -15.80
N ARG A 323 -6.39 -17.19 -16.25
CA ARG A 323 -5.89 -16.28 -17.28
C ARG A 323 -4.59 -15.58 -16.85
N ILE A 324 -4.53 -15.02 -15.65
CA ILE A 324 -3.32 -14.37 -15.12
C ILE A 324 -2.14 -15.34 -15.11
N TYR A 325 -2.35 -16.58 -14.63
CA TYR A 325 -1.29 -17.58 -14.55
C TYR A 325 -0.77 -17.96 -15.94
N ARG A 326 -1.66 -18.09 -16.92
CA ARG A 326 -1.30 -18.38 -18.31
C ARG A 326 -0.55 -17.22 -18.95
N GLU A 327 -1.09 -16.01 -18.91
CA GLU A 327 -0.51 -14.83 -19.58
C GLU A 327 0.84 -14.39 -18.99
N LEU A 328 1.07 -14.65 -17.70
CA LEU A 328 2.32 -14.33 -17.02
C LEU A 328 3.29 -15.51 -16.89
N GLU A 329 2.97 -16.65 -17.52
CA GLU A 329 3.76 -17.88 -17.47
C GLU A 329 4.12 -18.29 -16.02
N LEU A 330 3.14 -18.18 -15.11
CA LEU A 330 3.31 -18.61 -13.73
C LEU A 330 3.20 -20.15 -13.66
N PRO A 331 3.83 -20.80 -12.66
CA PRO A 331 3.66 -22.23 -12.44
C PRO A 331 2.17 -22.56 -12.35
N GLY A 332 1.65 -23.45 -13.21
CA GLY A 332 0.22 -23.59 -13.54
C GLY A 332 -0.78 -23.51 -12.37
N PHE A 333 -2.02 -23.11 -12.65
CA PHE A 333 -3.02 -22.74 -11.64
C PHE A 333 -3.59 -23.91 -10.81
N GLY A 334 -3.46 -25.16 -11.27
CA GLY A 334 -4.06 -26.34 -10.62
C GLY A 334 -3.85 -26.41 -9.09
N PRO A 335 -2.60 -26.30 -8.58
CA PRO A 335 -2.33 -26.29 -7.13
C PRO A 335 -2.94 -25.10 -6.36
N ALA A 336 -3.16 -23.97 -7.03
CA ALA A 336 -3.74 -22.76 -6.43
C ALA A 336 -5.28 -22.81 -6.36
N ARG A 337 -5.93 -23.60 -7.23
CA ARG A 337 -7.39 -23.61 -7.39
C ARG A 337 -8.15 -23.86 -6.08
N ASN A 338 -7.80 -24.92 -5.35
CA ASN A 338 -8.47 -25.28 -4.10
C ASN A 338 -8.21 -24.29 -2.95
N PRO A 339 -6.96 -23.84 -2.70
CA PRO A 339 -6.70 -22.75 -1.75
C PRO A 339 -7.46 -21.46 -2.06
N VAL A 340 -7.50 -21.06 -3.33
CA VAL A 340 -8.25 -19.86 -3.78
C VAL A 340 -9.75 -20.03 -3.56
N ALA A 341 -10.33 -21.17 -3.92
CA ALA A 341 -11.75 -21.45 -3.70
C ALA A 341 -12.13 -21.33 -2.22
N ARG A 342 -11.32 -21.90 -1.32
CA ARG A 342 -11.51 -21.77 0.14
C ARG A 342 -11.38 -20.33 0.64
N PHE A 343 -10.47 -19.54 0.05
CA PHE A 343 -10.37 -18.11 0.36
C PHE A 343 -11.65 -17.37 -0.05
N LEU A 344 -12.17 -17.64 -1.25
CA LEU A 344 -13.42 -17.05 -1.75
C LEU A 344 -14.61 -17.41 -0.87
N GLU A 345 -14.72 -18.67 -0.41
CA GLU A 345 -15.76 -19.10 0.52
C GLU A 345 -15.76 -18.29 1.82
N ARG A 346 -14.58 -18.09 2.41
CA ARG A 346 -14.43 -17.24 3.61
C ARG A 346 -14.76 -15.78 3.33
N ALA A 347 -14.50 -15.32 2.12
CA ALA A 347 -14.78 -13.95 1.67
C ALA A 347 -16.23 -13.73 1.22
N ARG A 348 -17.08 -14.78 1.10
CA ARG A 348 -18.48 -14.66 0.61
C ARG A 348 -19.33 -13.67 1.40
N ASN A 349 -19.04 -13.49 2.69
CA ASN A 349 -19.79 -12.57 3.55
C ASN A 349 -19.26 -11.13 3.50
N TYR A 350 -18.18 -10.85 2.77
CA TYR A 350 -17.68 -9.50 2.59
C TYR A 350 -18.63 -8.70 1.71
N ARG A 351 -19.23 -7.65 2.29
CA ARG A 351 -20.03 -6.68 1.55
C ARG A 351 -19.23 -5.39 1.40
N PRO A 352 -18.99 -4.91 0.16
CA PRO A 352 -18.38 -3.60 -0.03
C PRO A 352 -19.21 -2.53 0.66
N THR A 353 -18.56 -1.61 1.38
CA THR A 353 -19.25 -0.47 1.99
C THR A 353 -19.91 0.36 0.90
N ALA A 354 -21.23 0.57 1.02
CA ALA A 354 -21.94 1.52 0.17
C ALA A 354 -21.44 2.93 0.48
N HIS A 355 -20.93 3.61 -0.55
CA HIS A 355 -20.43 4.97 -0.43
C HIS A 355 -21.43 5.95 -1.02
N ALA A 356 -21.50 7.16 -0.45
CA ALA A 356 -22.33 8.24 -0.97
C ALA A 356 -22.00 8.54 -2.44
N GLU A 357 -22.99 8.96 -3.22
CA GLU A 357 -22.79 9.36 -4.60
C GLU A 357 -21.84 10.56 -4.71
N LEU A 358 -21.17 10.67 -5.86
CA LEU A 358 -20.35 11.83 -6.16
C LEU A 358 -21.25 13.05 -6.35
N ARG A 359 -20.83 14.21 -5.81
CA ARG A 359 -21.54 15.47 -6.05
C ARG A 359 -21.65 15.70 -7.57
N PRO A 360 -22.79 16.17 -8.09
CA PRO A 360 -22.99 16.30 -9.54
C PRO A 360 -21.91 17.15 -10.24
N GLU A 361 -21.47 18.22 -9.59
CA GLU A 361 -20.38 19.08 -10.09
C GLU A 361 -19.05 18.32 -10.17
N PHE A 362 -18.67 17.63 -9.10
CA PHE A 362 -17.47 16.81 -9.07
C PHE A 362 -17.52 15.67 -10.09
N ARG A 363 -18.67 15.01 -10.25
CA ARG A 363 -18.87 13.97 -11.26
C ARG A 363 -18.65 14.50 -12.68
N ARG A 364 -19.24 15.66 -13.03
CA ARG A 364 -19.03 16.30 -14.35
C ARG A 364 -17.57 16.67 -14.57
N ARG A 365 -16.92 17.22 -13.56
CA ARG A 365 -15.49 17.55 -13.63
C ARG A 365 -14.62 16.32 -13.81
N ALA A 366 -14.88 15.26 -13.04
CA ALA A 366 -14.19 13.97 -13.15
C ALA A 366 -14.38 13.32 -14.52
N ALA A 367 -15.59 13.37 -15.09
CA ALA A 367 -15.86 12.87 -16.45
C ALA A 367 -14.99 13.57 -17.51
N ARG A 368 -14.80 14.89 -17.40
CA ARG A 368 -13.93 15.66 -18.28
C ARG A 368 -12.45 15.38 -18.05
N GLU A 369 -11.98 15.51 -16.80
CA GLU A 369 -10.55 15.38 -16.47
C GLU A 369 -10.01 13.96 -16.60
N LEU A 370 -10.87 12.95 -16.46
CA LEU A 370 -10.50 11.54 -16.55
C LEU A 370 -11.02 10.88 -17.84
N ALA A 371 -11.41 11.66 -18.86
CA ALA A 371 -11.90 11.15 -20.14
C ALA A 371 -10.97 10.07 -20.72
N PHE A 372 -9.65 10.31 -20.65
CA PHE A 372 -8.62 9.35 -21.08
C PHE A 372 -8.78 7.97 -20.44
N ALA A 373 -9.18 7.89 -19.16
CA ALA A 373 -9.31 6.63 -18.44
C ALA A 373 -10.62 5.92 -18.79
N PHE A 374 -11.69 6.67 -19.07
CA PHE A 374 -12.94 6.08 -19.57
C PHE A 374 -12.73 5.43 -20.93
N GLU A 375 -12.09 6.15 -21.85
CA GLU A 375 -11.76 5.67 -23.18
C GLU A 375 -10.81 4.46 -23.13
N THR A 376 -9.66 4.61 -22.46
CA THR A 376 -8.62 3.57 -22.43
C THR A 376 -9.10 2.26 -21.82
N PHE A 377 -9.97 2.33 -20.80
CA PHE A 377 -10.43 1.16 -20.06
C PHE A 377 -11.84 0.70 -20.45
N GLY A 378 -12.46 1.30 -21.48
CA GLY A 378 -13.76 0.89 -21.99
C GLY A 378 -14.93 1.14 -21.03
N TYR A 379 -14.90 2.23 -20.26
CA TYR A 379 -15.97 2.64 -19.35
C TYR A 379 -16.78 3.82 -19.90
N ARG A 380 -18.07 3.89 -19.55
CA ARG A 380 -18.93 5.04 -19.89
C ARG A 380 -18.94 6.08 -18.74
N PRO A 381 -18.78 7.38 -19.02
CA PRO A 381 -18.86 8.44 -18.01
C PRO A 381 -20.26 8.73 -17.42
#